data_AF-A0A4R6YYW5-F1
#
_entry.id   AF-A0A4R6YYW5-F1
#
_cell.length_a   1.000
_cell.length_b   1.000
_cell.length_c   1.000
_cell.angle_alpha   90.00
_cell.angle_beta   90.00
_cell.angle_gamma   90.00
#
_symmetry.space_group_name_H-M   'P 1'
#
loop_
_entity.id
_entity.type
_entity.pdbx_description
1 polymer ?
#
loop_
_entity_poly.entity_id
_entity_poly.type
_entity_poly.pdbx_seq_one_letter_code
_entity_poly.pdbx_strand_id
1 'polypeptide(L)'
;MSFATALLTLAAAFPAANAYKCKQADGSIAFQQTPCAATAETLGQHRYERQPDVPHTQYVPSRDSRAAQERAAAEEARVQAQWVAASRGLLAPLPSLDAPQADAYSCFDGAKTWVQQTPCPKTVVRGHSVPVSVSVGPRGETSQGTAMVPRETAVQQRPISRDEVCRQVQAGTATAQKEQRASDASYERNKLRNNNGC
;
A
#
# COMPACT_ATOMS: atom_id res chain seq x y z
N MET A 1 -18.10 30.52 -56.84
CA MET A 1 -19.17 29.62 -56.34
C MET A 1 -18.50 28.52 -55.55
N SER A 2 -18.52 28.61 -54.22
CA SER A 2 -17.85 27.66 -53.32
C SER A 2 -18.89 26.75 -52.69
N PHE A 3 -18.76 25.44 -52.89
CA PHE A 3 -19.62 24.43 -52.27
C PHE A 3 -19.05 24.04 -50.91
N ALA A 4 -19.83 24.25 -49.85
CA ALA A 4 -19.52 23.79 -48.50
C ALA A 4 -20.01 22.34 -48.33
N THR A 5 -19.08 21.41 -48.16
CA THR A 5 -19.37 20.00 -47.90
C THR A 5 -19.62 19.84 -46.40
N ALA A 6 -20.87 19.64 -45.99
CA ALA A 6 -21.24 19.32 -44.63
C ALA A 6 -20.96 17.83 -44.34
N LEU A 7 -20.00 17.55 -43.46
CA LEU A 7 -19.74 16.22 -42.92
C LEU A 7 -20.77 15.91 -41.82
N LEU A 8 -21.73 15.03 -42.13
CA LEU A 8 -22.60 14.40 -41.13
C LEU A 8 -21.79 13.35 -40.35
N THR A 9 -21.51 13.60 -39.07
CA THR A 9 -20.97 12.60 -38.14
C THR A 9 -22.13 11.78 -37.55
N LEU A 10 -22.33 10.55 -38.05
CA LEU A 10 -23.20 9.58 -37.38
C LEU A 10 -22.51 9.10 -36.10
N ALA A 11 -23.00 9.54 -34.94
CA ALA A 11 -22.65 8.96 -33.65
C ALA A 11 -23.31 7.57 -33.53
N ALA A 12 -22.53 6.51 -33.74
CA ALA A 12 -22.98 5.15 -33.48
C ALA A 12 -23.15 4.94 -31.97
N ALA A 13 -24.38 4.76 -31.51
CA ALA A 13 -24.67 4.33 -30.15
C ALA A 13 -24.24 2.87 -29.99
N PHE A 14 -23.10 2.62 -29.34
CA PHE A 14 -22.66 1.26 -29.00
C PHE A 14 -23.59 0.66 -27.93
N PRO A 15 -24.34 -0.42 -28.23
CA PRO A 15 -25.14 -1.12 -27.23
C PRO A 15 -24.23 -1.71 -26.14
N ALA A 16 -24.79 -1.95 -24.95
CA ALA A 16 -24.08 -2.59 -23.84
C ALA A 16 -23.40 -3.88 -24.31
N ALA A 17 -22.07 -3.89 -24.30
CA ALA A 17 -21.28 -4.99 -24.83
C ALA A 17 -21.25 -6.13 -23.81
N ASN A 18 -21.78 -7.30 -24.19
CA ASN A 18 -21.55 -8.53 -23.46
C ASN A 18 -20.13 -9.01 -23.77
N ALA A 19 -19.30 -9.27 -22.76
CA ALA A 19 -18.00 -9.89 -22.94
C ALA A 19 -18.09 -11.38 -22.60
N TYR A 20 -17.72 -12.23 -23.55
CA TYR A 20 -17.66 -13.68 -23.43
C TYR A 20 -16.21 -14.12 -23.22
N LYS A 21 -15.98 -14.97 -22.21
CA LYS A 21 -14.67 -15.58 -21.95
C LYS A 21 -14.62 -16.95 -22.62
N CYS A 22 -13.89 -17.05 -23.72
CA CYS A 22 -13.79 -18.25 -24.54
C CYS A 22 -12.47 -18.97 -24.33
N LYS A 23 -12.53 -20.29 -24.10
CA LYS A 23 -11.34 -21.15 -24.11
C LYS A 23 -11.10 -21.70 -25.51
N GLN A 24 -9.92 -21.44 -26.07
CA GLN A 24 -9.53 -21.91 -27.39
C GLN A 24 -9.02 -23.36 -27.34
N ALA A 25 -8.87 -24.00 -28.51
CA ALA A 25 -8.43 -25.38 -28.63
C ALA A 25 -6.99 -25.61 -28.13
N ASP A 26 -6.14 -24.58 -28.17
CA ASP A 26 -4.77 -24.58 -27.62
C ASP A 26 -4.73 -24.38 -26.09
N GLY A 27 -5.90 -24.21 -25.45
CA GLY A 27 -6.03 -23.95 -24.01
C GLY A 27 -5.91 -22.48 -23.62
N SER A 28 -5.68 -21.56 -24.56
CA SER A 28 -5.63 -20.12 -24.30
C SER A 28 -7.02 -19.54 -24.01
N ILE A 29 -7.06 -18.39 -23.32
CA ILE A 29 -8.29 -17.69 -22.97
C ILE A 29 -8.36 -16.38 -23.75
N ALA A 30 -9.43 -16.20 -24.52
CA ALA A 30 -9.72 -14.96 -25.24
C ALA A 30 -11.04 -14.34 -24.78
N PHE A 31 -11.09 -13.01 -24.74
CA PHE A 31 -12.31 -12.26 -24.44
C PHE A 31 -12.87 -11.66 -25.73
N GLN A 32 -14.14 -11.92 -26.02
CA GLN A 32 -14.80 -11.51 -27.26
C GLN A 32 -16.15 -10.87 -26.97
N GLN A 33 -16.60 -9.94 -27.82
CA GLN A 33 -17.92 -9.31 -27.69
C GLN A 33 -19.06 -10.14 -28.31
N THR A 34 -18.70 -11.21 -29.03
CA THR A 34 -19.60 -12.19 -29.63
C THR A 34 -19.54 -13.51 -28.87
N PRO A 35 -20.64 -14.30 -28.83
CA PRO A 35 -20.63 -15.63 -28.25
C PRO A 35 -19.48 -16.49 -28.81
N CYS A 36 -18.92 -17.36 -27.96
CA CYS A 36 -17.85 -18.26 -28.38
C CYS A 36 -18.33 -19.14 -29.56
N ALA A 37 -17.44 -19.39 -30.53
CA ALA A 37 -17.74 -20.32 -31.61
C ALA A 37 -18.16 -21.69 -31.04
N ALA A 38 -19.03 -22.43 -31.72
CA ALA A 38 -19.66 -23.65 -31.20
C ALA A 38 -18.69 -24.74 -30.70
N THR A 39 -17.41 -24.65 -31.08
CA THR A 39 -16.33 -25.55 -30.66
C THR A 39 -15.53 -25.07 -29.45
N ALA A 40 -15.83 -23.88 -28.90
CA ALA A 40 -15.12 -23.28 -27.77
C ALA A 40 -15.98 -23.30 -26.50
N GLU A 41 -15.37 -23.68 -25.38
CA GLU A 41 -16.03 -23.72 -24.07
C GLU A 41 -16.21 -22.29 -23.54
N THR A 42 -17.45 -21.91 -23.22
CA THR A 42 -17.76 -20.63 -22.60
C THR A 42 -17.54 -20.74 -21.09
N LEU A 43 -16.52 -20.06 -20.57
CA LEU A 43 -16.17 -20.10 -19.15
C LEU A 43 -16.96 -19.09 -18.29
N GLY A 44 -17.68 -18.15 -18.93
CA GLY A 44 -18.50 -17.16 -18.23
C GLY A 44 -18.89 -15.98 -19.12
N GLN A 45 -19.99 -15.30 -18.76
CA GLN A 45 -20.48 -14.08 -19.40
C GLN A 45 -20.49 -12.94 -18.38
N HIS A 46 -19.84 -11.83 -18.72
CA HIS A 46 -19.93 -10.60 -17.95
C HIS A 46 -20.73 -9.56 -18.74
N ARG A 47 -21.86 -9.14 -18.16
CA ARG A 47 -22.66 -8.03 -18.67
C ARG A 47 -22.18 -6.76 -17.99
N TYR A 48 -21.51 -5.89 -18.74
CA TYR A 48 -21.18 -4.56 -18.26
C TYR A 48 -22.42 -3.68 -18.43
N GLU A 49 -23.11 -3.43 -17.33
CA GLU A 49 -24.16 -2.43 -17.30
C GLU A 49 -23.47 -1.06 -17.43
N ARG A 50 -23.78 -0.34 -18.52
CA ARG A 50 -23.21 0.98 -18.77
C ARG A 50 -23.67 1.89 -17.64
N GLN A 51 -22.75 2.22 -16.74
CA GLN A 51 -22.99 3.17 -15.67
C GLN A 51 -23.46 4.48 -16.31
N PRO A 52 -24.63 5.02 -15.95
CA PRO A 52 -25.16 6.23 -16.58
C PRO A 52 -24.11 7.34 -16.48
N ASP A 53 -23.91 8.06 -17.58
CA ASP A 53 -22.97 9.18 -17.65
C ASP A 53 -23.27 10.15 -16.51
N VAL A 54 -22.43 10.11 -15.48
CA VAL A 54 -22.54 11.03 -14.35
C VAL A 54 -22.20 12.41 -14.91
N PRO A 55 -23.12 13.39 -14.86
CA PRO A 55 -22.84 14.72 -15.35
C PRO A 55 -21.57 15.22 -14.65
N HIS A 56 -20.56 15.60 -15.43
CA HIS A 56 -19.35 16.22 -14.92
C HIS A 56 -19.74 17.56 -14.29
N THR A 57 -20.10 17.55 -13.01
CA THR A 57 -20.21 18.75 -12.21
C THR A 57 -18.82 19.37 -12.14
N GLN A 58 -18.66 20.53 -12.78
CA GLN A 58 -17.50 21.38 -12.62
C GLN A 58 -17.30 21.58 -11.11
N TYR A 59 -16.27 20.95 -10.55
CA TYR A 59 -15.94 21.07 -9.13
C TYR A 59 -15.51 22.52 -8.88
N VAL A 60 -16.44 23.33 -8.37
CA VAL A 60 -16.11 24.64 -7.81
C VAL A 60 -15.74 24.37 -6.35
N PRO A 61 -14.46 24.54 -5.96
CA PRO A 61 -14.05 24.32 -4.58
C PRO A 61 -14.85 25.26 -3.68
N SER A 62 -15.48 24.72 -2.64
CA SER A 62 -16.18 25.54 -1.62
C SER A 62 -15.19 26.50 -0.95
N ARG A 63 -15.68 27.60 -0.37
CA ARG A 63 -14.83 28.55 0.38
C ARG A 63 -14.01 27.84 1.48
N ASP A 64 -14.58 26.82 2.12
CA ASP A 64 -13.89 26.03 3.14
C ASP A 64 -12.73 25.22 2.58
N SER A 65 -12.88 24.66 1.37
CA SER A 65 -11.80 23.93 0.70
C SER A 65 -10.64 24.84 0.28
N ARG A 66 -10.92 26.10 -0.10
CA ARG A 66 -9.88 27.10 -0.40
C ARG A 66 -9.12 27.51 0.86
N ALA A 67 -9.83 27.79 1.95
CA ALA A 67 -9.20 28.11 3.23
C ALA A 67 -8.34 26.96 3.77
N ALA A 68 -8.77 25.71 3.57
CA ALA A 68 -7.96 24.53 3.92
C ALA A 68 -6.69 24.41 3.07
N GLN A 69 -6.79 24.64 1.76
CA GLN A 69 -5.64 24.64 0.84
C GLN A 69 -4.64 25.76 1.19
N GLU A 70 -5.11 26.96 1.51
CA GLU A 70 -4.25 28.08 1.91
C GLU A 70 -3.50 27.79 3.21
N ARG A 71 -4.15 27.16 4.20
CA ARG A 71 -3.47 26.73 5.44
C ARG A 71 -2.43 25.64 5.18
N ALA A 72 -2.73 24.67 4.32
CA ALA A 72 -1.78 23.63 3.96
C ALA A 72 -0.54 24.21 3.27
N ALA A 73 -0.75 25.13 2.31
CA ALA A 73 0.34 25.81 1.62
C ALA A 73 1.19 26.69 2.56
N ALA A 74 0.56 27.37 3.52
CA ALA A 74 1.27 28.16 4.52
C ALA A 74 2.12 27.28 5.45
N GLU A 75 1.63 26.11 5.84
CA GLU A 75 2.38 25.17 6.68
C GLU A 75 3.56 24.57 5.93
N GLU A 76 3.38 24.16 4.66
CA GLU A 76 4.47 23.70 3.80
C GLU A 76 5.55 24.78 3.64
N ALA A 77 5.16 26.03 3.41
CA ALA A 77 6.11 27.14 3.30
C ALA A 77 6.90 27.35 4.60
N ARG A 78 6.30 27.17 5.77
CA ARG A 78 7.00 27.25 7.07
C ARG A 78 8.01 26.12 7.24
N VAL A 79 7.61 24.88 6.94
CA VAL A 79 8.49 23.71 7.02
C VAL A 79 9.68 23.88 6.06
N GLN A 80 9.42 24.35 4.84
CA GLN A 80 10.47 24.64 3.86
C GLN A 80 11.43 25.73 4.35
N ALA A 81 10.90 26.84 4.88
CA ALA A 81 11.72 27.93 5.42
C ALA A 81 12.58 27.47 6.60
N GLN A 82 12.05 26.59 7.47
CA GLN A 82 12.81 26.00 8.57
C GLN A 82 13.95 25.11 8.07
N TRP A 83 13.72 24.31 7.03
CA TRP A 83 14.77 23.52 6.38
C TRP A 83 15.86 24.39 5.74
N VAL A 84 15.48 25.49 5.08
CA VAL A 84 16.43 26.45 4.50
C VAL A 84 17.24 27.18 5.58
N ALA A 85 16.62 27.55 6.70
CA ALA A 85 17.32 28.17 7.83
C ALA A 85 18.30 27.19 8.52
N ALA A 86 17.91 25.92 8.66
CA ALA A 86 18.76 24.87 9.20
C ALA A 86 19.97 24.58 8.30
N SER A 87 19.75 24.48 6.99
CA SER A 87 20.83 24.23 6.02
C SER A 87 21.80 25.40 5.85
N ARG A 88 21.36 26.64 6.11
CA ARG A 88 22.22 27.84 6.12
C ARG A 88 22.95 28.08 7.44
N GLY A 89 22.82 27.18 8.43
CA GLY A 89 23.50 27.29 9.72
C GLY A 89 23.05 28.50 10.56
N LEU A 90 21.87 29.06 10.27
CA LEU A 90 21.31 30.22 10.98
C LEU A 90 20.48 29.83 12.22
N LEU A 91 20.32 28.53 12.48
CA LEU A 91 19.71 28.00 13.70
C LEU A 91 20.82 27.48 14.63
N ALA A 92 20.66 27.77 15.93
CA ALA A 92 21.57 27.36 17.00
C ALA A 92 21.95 25.86 16.89
N PRO A 93 23.17 25.48 17.29
CA PRO A 93 23.64 24.11 17.21
C PRO A 93 22.63 23.18 17.89
N LEU A 94 22.15 22.18 17.13
CA LEU A 94 21.34 21.09 17.66
C LEU A 94 22.04 20.47 18.88
N PRO A 95 21.30 20.03 19.91
CA PRO A 95 21.88 19.39 21.08
C PRO A 95 22.77 18.21 20.65
N SER A 96 23.90 18.14 21.34
CA SER A 96 25.13 17.40 21.07
C SER A 96 24.98 16.00 20.45
N LEU A 97 25.79 15.78 19.41
CA LEU A 97 26.14 14.51 18.75
C LEU A 97 26.87 13.49 19.66
N ASP A 98 26.64 13.49 20.97
CA ASP A 98 27.25 12.52 21.90
C ASP A 98 26.32 11.35 22.25
N ALA A 99 25.14 11.28 21.63
CA ALA A 99 24.41 10.02 21.62
C ALA A 99 25.23 9.01 20.80
N PRO A 100 25.67 7.87 21.37
CA PRO A 100 26.38 6.86 20.60
C PRO A 100 25.53 6.52 19.37
N GLN A 101 26.08 6.79 18.19
CA GLN A 101 25.40 6.46 16.94
C GLN A 101 25.15 4.96 16.96
N ALA A 102 23.88 4.58 17.06
CA ALA A 102 23.50 3.18 17.05
C ALA A 102 23.77 2.64 15.64
N ASP A 103 24.61 1.60 15.54
CA ASP A 103 24.87 0.92 14.26
C ASP A 103 23.61 0.21 13.74
N ALA A 104 22.73 -0.19 14.67
CA ALA A 104 21.40 -0.70 14.38
C ALA A 104 20.44 -0.49 15.56
N TYR A 105 19.18 -0.87 15.33
CA TYR A 105 18.11 -0.83 16.30
C TYR A 105 17.51 -2.22 16.46
N SER A 106 17.36 -2.65 17.71
CA SER A 106 16.53 -3.79 18.10
C SER A 106 15.11 -3.27 18.34
N CYS A 107 14.16 -3.80 17.58
CA CYS A 107 12.76 -3.43 17.61
C CYS A 107 11.92 -4.54 18.25
N PHE A 108 11.01 -4.20 19.15
CA PHE A 108 10.12 -5.15 19.83
C PHE A 108 8.67 -4.66 19.80
N ASP A 109 7.76 -5.46 19.27
CA ASP A 109 6.32 -5.11 19.18
C ASP A 109 5.46 -5.79 20.26
N GLY A 110 6.06 -6.35 21.32
CA GLY A 110 5.35 -7.13 22.33
C GLY A 110 5.28 -8.64 22.01
N ALA A 111 5.40 -9.03 20.74
CA ALA A 111 5.31 -10.42 20.31
C ALA A 111 6.61 -10.93 19.68
N LYS A 112 7.31 -10.09 18.90
CA LYS A 112 8.58 -10.43 18.25
C LYS A 112 9.63 -9.36 18.46
N THR A 113 10.88 -9.80 18.37
CA THR A 113 12.05 -8.93 18.29
C THR A 113 12.69 -9.05 16.92
N TRP A 114 13.11 -7.93 16.33
CA TRP A 114 13.87 -7.92 15.09
C TRP A 114 14.93 -6.82 15.08
N VAL A 115 15.92 -6.96 14.19
CA VAL A 115 16.99 -5.96 14.01
C VAL A 115 16.87 -5.26 12.66
N GLN A 116 17.15 -3.95 12.64
CA GLN A 116 17.28 -3.13 11.43
C GLN A 116 18.25 -1.97 11.63
N GLN A 117 18.83 -1.47 10.54
CA GLN A 117 19.77 -0.34 10.58
C GLN A 117 19.08 1.01 10.78
N THR A 118 17.83 1.14 10.34
CA THR A 118 17.04 2.37 10.51
C THR A 118 16.29 2.36 11.84
N PRO A 119 15.97 3.53 12.42
CA PRO A 119 15.11 3.62 13.61
C PRO A 119 13.83 2.81 13.45
N CYS A 120 13.36 2.19 14.55
CA CYS A 120 12.15 1.37 14.52
C CYS A 120 10.94 2.22 14.11
N PRO A 121 10.00 1.67 13.31
CA PRO A 121 8.73 2.35 13.11
C PRO A 121 8.05 2.51 14.47
N LYS A 122 7.30 3.60 14.69
CA LYS A 122 6.60 3.80 15.99
C LYS A 122 5.53 2.73 16.23
N THR A 123 4.92 2.24 15.17
CA THR A 123 3.86 1.23 15.20
C THR A 123 4.02 0.23 14.07
N VAL A 124 3.49 -0.99 14.26
CA VAL A 124 3.33 -2.00 13.21
C VAL A 124 1.90 -2.51 13.17
N VAL A 125 1.40 -2.81 11.98
CA VAL A 125 0.07 -3.41 11.81
C VAL A 125 0.18 -4.93 11.90
N ARG A 126 -0.58 -5.52 12.82
CA ARG A 126 -0.68 -6.97 13.00
C ARG A 126 -2.13 -7.42 12.84
N GLY A 127 -2.30 -8.62 12.29
CA GLY A 127 -3.59 -9.29 12.36
C GLY A 127 -3.85 -9.73 13.80
N HIS A 128 -4.98 -9.32 14.36
CA HIS A 128 -5.46 -9.80 15.65
C HIS A 128 -6.78 -10.53 15.44
N SER A 129 -6.90 -11.70 16.07
CA SER A 129 -8.11 -12.52 16.04
C SER A 129 -9.15 -11.94 16.99
N VAL A 130 -10.29 -11.51 16.45
CA VAL A 130 -11.44 -11.07 17.25
C VAL A 130 -12.63 -12.01 17.05
N PRO A 131 -13.36 -12.36 18.12
CA PRO A 131 -14.57 -13.12 17.97
C PRO A 131 -15.62 -12.27 17.24
N VAL A 132 -16.28 -12.86 16.25
CA VAL A 132 -17.37 -12.22 15.51
C VAL A 132 -18.59 -13.13 15.55
N SER A 133 -19.76 -12.51 15.71
CA SER A 133 -21.05 -13.18 15.60
C SER A 133 -21.78 -12.60 14.39
N VAL A 134 -22.14 -13.46 13.44
CA VAL A 134 -22.90 -13.06 12.25
C VAL A 134 -24.25 -13.74 12.25
N SER A 135 -25.30 -12.99 11.94
CA SER A 135 -26.64 -13.57 11.75
C SER A 135 -26.73 -14.17 10.35
N VAL A 136 -27.00 -15.47 10.29
CA VAL A 136 -27.17 -16.24 9.05
C VAL A 136 -28.64 -16.64 8.91
N GLY A 137 -29.20 -16.37 7.74
CA GLY A 137 -30.55 -16.80 7.38
C GLY A 137 -31.69 -15.88 7.87
N PRO A 138 -32.91 -16.08 7.35
CA PRO A 138 -34.08 -15.23 7.61
C PRO A 138 -34.68 -15.40 9.02
N ARG A 139 -34.23 -16.40 9.78
CA ARG A 139 -34.69 -16.69 11.15
C ARG A 139 -33.77 -16.11 12.24
N GLY A 140 -32.70 -15.41 11.87
CA GLY A 140 -31.78 -14.78 12.83
C GLY A 140 -30.89 -15.76 13.59
N GLU A 141 -30.58 -16.92 13.01
CA GLU A 141 -29.62 -17.86 13.58
C GLU A 141 -28.24 -17.19 13.65
N THR A 142 -27.55 -17.28 14.78
CA THR A 142 -26.22 -16.65 14.94
C THR A 142 -25.13 -17.70 14.77
N SER A 143 -24.19 -17.43 13.87
CA SER A 143 -22.94 -18.20 13.74
C SER A 143 -21.81 -17.43 14.38
N GLN A 144 -21.05 -18.11 15.24
CA GLN A 144 -19.83 -17.57 15.82
C GLN A 144 -18.63 -17.93 14.94
N GLY A 145 -17.69 -17.00 14.83
CA GLY A 145 -16.44 -17.20 14.11
C GLY A 145 -15.34 -16.28 14.63
N THR A 146 -14.20 -16.30 13.97
CA THR A 146 -13.08 -15.43 14.28
C THR A 146 -12.73 -14.63 13.03
N ALA A 147 -12.68 -13.31 13.17
CA ALA A 147 -12.20 -12.43 12.12
C ALA A 147 -10.77 -11.98 12.44
N MET A 148 -9.94 -11.86 11.41
CA MET A 148 -8.64 -11.22 11.52
C MET A 148 -8.81 -9.74 11.23
N VAL A 149 -8.59 -8.89 12.23
CA VAL A 149 -8.64 -7.44 12.08
C VAL A 149 -7.24 -6.84 12.21
N PRO A 150 -6.88 -5.84 11.40
CA PRO A 150 -5.63 -5.13 11.57
C PRO A 150 -5.65 -4.33 12.89
N ARG A 151 -4.60 -4.47 13.69
CA ARG A 151 -4.39 -3.70 14.91
C ARG A 151 -2.98 -3.10 14.88
N GLU A 152 -2.90 -1.81 15.17
CA GLU A 152 -1.62 -1.14 15.39
C GLU A 152 -1.05 -1.50 16.75
N THR A 153 0.21 -1.91 16.78
CA THR A 153 0.94 -2.22 18.00
C THR A 153 2.15 -1.31 18.11
N ALA A 154 2.37 -0.71 19.28
CA ALA A 154 3.52 0.14 19.53
C ALA A 154 4.81 -0.68 19.49
N VAL A 155 5.86 -0.12 18.90
CA VAL A 155 7.17 -0.74 18.84
C VAL A 155 8.11 -0.03 19.80
N GLN A 156 8.75 -0.82 20.66
CA GLN A 156 9.85 -0.37 21.50
C GLN A 156 11.14 -0.47 20.70
N GLN A 157 11.97 0.56 20.77
CA GLN A 157 13.27 0.59 20.14
C GLN A 157 14.37 0.56 21.19
N ARG A 158 15.43 -0.20 20.90
CA ARG A 158 16.68 -0.19 21.67
C ARG A 158 17.85 -0.03 20.71
N PRO A 159 18.67 1.02 20.83
CA PRO A 159 19.90 1.14 20.05
C PRO A 159 20.86 -0.01 20.41
N ILE A 160 21.51 -0.59 19.41
CA ILE A 160 22.50 -1.67 19.61
C ILE A 160 23.79 -1.32 18.86
N SER A 161 24.93 -1.71 19.44
CA SER A 161 26.24 -1.55 18.83
C SER A 161 26.48 -2.61 17.75
N ARG A 162 27.46 -2.35 16.89
CA ARG A 162 27.97 -3.27 15.89
C ARG A 162 28.26 -4.67 16.44
N ASP A 163 28.95 -4.77 17.58
CA ASP A 163 29.30 -6.05 18.20
C ASP A 163 28.06 -6.86 18.60
N GLU A 164 27.05 -6.17 19.12
CA GLU A 164 25.77 -6.77 19.49
C GLU A 164 24.98 -7.22 18.24
N VAL A 165 25.03 -6.45 17.15
CA VAL A 165 24.47 -6.85 15.85
C VAL A 165 25.13 -8.13 15.36
N CYS A 166 26.47 -8.19 15.36
CA CYS A 166 27.21 -9.38 14.92
C CYS A 166 26.83 -10.61 15.76
N ARG A 167 26.72 -10.45 17.07
CA ARG A 167 26.28 -11.51 17.99
C ARG A 167 24.87 -12.01 17.68
N GLN A 168 23.93 -11.11 17.43
CA GLN A 168 22.54 -11.47 17.10
C GLN A 168 22.42 -12.13 15.72
N VAL A 169 23.20 -11.67 14.73
CA VAL A 169 23.27 -12.30 13.40
C VAL A 169 23.82 -13.72 13.50
N GLN A 170 24.88 -13.93 14.28
CA GLN A 170 25.45 -15.26 14.53
C GLN A 170 24.49 -16.18 15.30
N ALA A 171 23.74 -15.63 16.25
CA ALA A 171 22.70 -16.35 17.00
C ALA A 171 21.43 -16.65 16.17
N GLY A 172 21.32 -16.11 14.95
CA GLY A 172 20.21 -16.37 14.05
C GLY A 172 18.95 -15.55 14.33
N THR A 173 19.05 -14.41 15.04
CA THR A 173 17.93 -13.52 15.33
C THR A 173 17.21 -13.07 14.06
N ALA A 174 15.88 -12.91 14.14
CA ALA A 174 15.04 -12.48 13.03
C ALA A 174 15.34 -11.03 12.58
N THR A 175 15.26 -10.77 11.28
CA THR A 175 15.46 -9.45 10.66
C THR A 175 14.12 -8.83 10.23
N ALA A 176 14.09 -7.50 10.13
CA ALA A 176 12.86 -6.68 10.12
C ALA A 176 11.78 -7.00 9.09
N GLN A 177 12.11 -7.64 7.97
CA GLN A 177 11.16 -7.81 6.89
C GLN A 177 11.18 -9.23 6.35
N LYS A 178 9.97 -9.82 6.36
CA LYS A 178 9.54 -11.03 5.64
C LYS A 178 9.90 -12.37 6.28
N GLU A 179 9.03 -12.75 7.21
CA GLU A 179 8.87 -14.11 7.72
C GLU A 179 8.27 -15.08 6.67
N GLN A 180 7.78 -14.58 5.52
CA GLN A 180 7.05 -15.43 4.57
C GLN A 180 7.90 -16.13 3.50
N ARG A 181 9.21 -15.82 3.40
CA ARG A 181 10.12 -16.56 2.52
C ARG A 181 11.49 -16.70 3.17
N ALA A 182 11.93 -17.93 3.44
CA ALA A 182 13.25 -18.24 3.97
C ALA A 182 14.40 -17.63 3.12
N SER A 183 14.17 -17.40 1.82
CA SER A 183 15.09 -16.70 0.93
C SER A 183 15.37 -15.26 1.36
N ASP A 184 14.35 -14.53 1.79
CA ASP A 184 14.44 -13.08 2.04
C ASP A 184 15.11 -12.80 3.39
N ALA A 185 14.91 -13.68 4.37
CA ALA A 185 15.59 -13.63 5.66
C ALA A 185 17.12 -13.78 5.53
N SER A 186 17.58 -14.61 4.59
CA SER A 186 19.01 -14.80 4.34
C SER A 186 19.66 -13.53 3.75
N TYR A 187 18.95 -12.81 2.88
CA TYR A 187 19.43 -11.58 2.27
C TYR A 187 19.61 -10.45 3.29
N GLU A 188 18.58 -10.20 4.12
CA GLU A 188 18.66 -9.13 5.13
C GLU A 188 19.72 -9.43 6.19
N ARG A 189 19.88 -10.71 6.57
CA ARG A 189 20.97 -11.13 7.46
C ARG A 189 22.34 -10.89 6.83
N ASN A 190 22.51 -11.21 5.55
CA ASN A 190 23.77 -11.00 4.84
C ASN A 190 24.07 -9.50 4.65
N LYS A 191 23.05 -8.68 4.43
CA LYS A 191 23.17 -7.23 4.36
C LYS A 191 23.59 -6.63 5.69
N LEU A 192 22.97 -7.05 6.81
CA LEU A 192 23.39 -6.65 8.15
C LEU A 192 24.83 -7.07 8.43
N ARG A 193 25.19 -8.30 8.05
CA ARG A 193 26.55 -8.81 8.20
C ARG A 193 27.58 -7.96 7.45
N ASN A 194 27.37 -7.76 6.14
CA ASN A 194 28.30 -7.03 5.28
C ASN A 194 28.45 -5.55 5.70
N ASN A 195 27.34 -4.87 6.03
CA ASN A 195 27.37 -3.47 6.42
C ASN A 195 28.03 -3.24 7.79
N ASN A 196 27.95 -4.24 8.67
CA ASN A 196 28.56 -4.19 10.00
C ASN A 196 29.89 -4.96 10.06
N GLY A 197 30.46 -5.38 8.93
CA GLY A 197 31.72 -6.14 8.84
C GLY A 197 31.85 -7.25 9.86
N CYS A 198 30.76 -8.00 10.05
CA CYS A 198 30.81 -9.38 10.49
C CYS A 198 30.81 -10.27 9.22
#